data_AF-A0A438I5E6-F1
#
_entry.id   AF-A0A438I5E6-F1
#
_cell.length_a   1.000
_cell.length_b   1.000
_cell.length_c   1.000
_cell.angle_alpha   90.00
_cell.angle_beta   90.00
_cell.angle_gamma   90.00
#
_symmetry.space_group_name_H-M   'P 1'
#
loop_
_entity.id
_entity.type
_entity.pdbx_description
1 polymer ?
#
loop_
_entity_poly.entity_id
_entity_poly.type
_entity_poly.pdbx_seq_one_letter_code
_entity_poly.pdbx_strand_id
1 'polypeptide(L)'
;MANQRVSLSCSGLSSIVVAVLITFISRPAHSRTLESDAEVLRSFTASIDPNSVPPYLFISTCDFKMDPCESSGELFLGILCSTPVDNSSSRVTAIDLDGIG
;
A
#
# COMPACT_ATOMS: atom_id res chain seq x y z
N MET A 1 44.39 -10.57 16.06
CA MET A 1 43.11 -10.66 15.32
C MET A 1 42.06 -11.12 16.31
N ALA A 2 41.15 -10.23 16.71
CA ALA A 2 40.23 -10.45 17.83
C ALA A 2 39.01 -11.25 17.37
N ASN A 3 38.77 -12.41 17.99
CA ASN A 3 37.54 -13.17 17.81
C ASN A 3 36.46 -12.59 18.72
N GLN A 4 35.50 -11.87 18.13
CA GLN A 4 34.35 -11.31 18.83
C GLN A 4 33.37 -12.42 19.17
N ARG A 5 33.36 -12.83 20.44
CA ARG A 5 32.34 -13.75 20.97
C ARG A 5 31.04 -12.98 21.13
N VAL A 6 30.08 -13.23 20.24
CA VAL A 6 28.72 -12.70 20.37
C VAL A 6 28.05 -13.46 21.53
N SER A 7 27.92 -12.80 22.68
CA SER A 7 27.14 -13.34 23.80
C SER A 7 25.65 -13.15 23.51
N LEU A 8 24.94 -14.22 23.14
CA LEU A 8 23.49 -14.21 23.01
C LEU A 8 22.86 -14.27 24.42
N SER A 9 22.36 -13.14 24.89
CA SER A 9 21.51 -13.07 26.09
C SER A 9 20.10 -13.60 25.80
N CYS A 10 19.44 -14.23 26.78
CA CYS A 10 18.06 -14.75 26.67
C CYS A 10 17.05 -13.71 26.17
N SER A 11 17.27 -12.42 26.46
CA SER A 11 16.46 -11.30 25.96
C SER A 11 16.57 -11.11 24.44
N GLY A 12 17.74 -11.38 23.86
CA GLY A 12 17.98 -11.32 22.41
C GLY A 12 17.34 -12.48 21.66
N LEU A 13 17.35 -13.68 22.25
CA LEU A 13 16.67 -14.86 21.69
C LEU A 13 15.15 -14.65 21.59
N SER A 14 14.53 -14.08 22.62
CA SER A 14 13.10 -13.74 22.62
C SER A 14 12.74 -12.74 21.52
N SER A 15 13.57 -11.70 21.33
CA SER A 15 13.34 -10.69 20.28
C SER A 15 13.44 -11.26 18.86
N ILE A 16 14.38 -12.18 18.62
CA ILE A 16 14.53 -12.85 17.32
C ILE A 16 13.32 -13.74 17.02
N VAL A 17 12.83 -14.49 18.01
CA VAL A 17 11.64 -15.35 17.83
C VAL A 17 10.41 -14.52 17.49
N VAL A 18 10.19 -13.40 18.19
CA VAL A 18 9.07 -12.49 17.88
C VAL A 18 9.20 -11.90 16.48
N ALA A 19 10.39 -11.46 16.07
CA ALA A 19 10.61 -10.92 14.73
C ALA A 19 10.33 -11.96 13.63
N VAL A 20 10.77 -13.21 13.83
CA VAL A 20 10.51 -14.33 12.90
C VAL A 20 9.01 -14.65 12.84
N LEU A 21 8.30 -14.66 13.96
CA LEU A 21 6.85 -14.87 13.95
C LEU A 21 6.10 -13.77 13.19
N ILE A 22 6.52 -12.51 13.34
CA ILE A 22 5.92 -11.37 12.61
C ILE A 22 6.12 -11.52 11.10
N THR A 23 7.31 -11.94 10.63
CA THR A 23 7.56 -12.12 9.19
C THR A 23 6.83 -13.32 8.61
N PHE A 24 6.62 -14.39 9.38
CA PHE A 24 5.83 -15.56 8.94
C PHE A 24 4.32 -15.28 8.86
N ILE A 25 3.80 -14.42 9.73
CA ILE A 25 2.38 -14.02 9.71
C ILE A 25 2.12 -12.95 8.63
N SER A 26 3.12 -12.11 8.36
CA SER A 26 3.08 -11.11 7.30
C SER A 26 3.24 -11.79 5.94
N ARG A 27 2.15 -12.35 5.42
CA ARG A 27 2.09 -12.67 3.99
C ARG A 27 2.24 -11.36 3.23
N PRO A 28 3.15 -11.24 2.25
CA PRO A 28 3.10 -10.10 1.35
C PRO A 28 1.71 -10.13 0.72
N ALA A 29 0.92 -9.08 0.97
CA ALA A 29 -0.26 -8.84 0.16
C ALA A 29 0.27 -8.71 -1.26
N HIS A 30 -0.03 -9.70 -2.11
CA HIS A 30 0.26 -9.55 -3.53
C HIS A 30 -0.60 -8.39 -4.00
N SER A 31 0.05 -7.26 -4.25
CA SER A 31 -0.59 -6.06 -4.78
C SER A 31 -1.46 -6.50 -5.97
N ARG A 32 -2.77 -6.31 -5.83
CA ARG A 32 -3.69 -6.57 -6.92
C ARG A 32 -3.49 -5.53 -8.01
N THR A 33 -3.14 -4.31 -7.66
CA THR A 33 -2.87 -3.26 -8.64
C THR A 33 -1.56 -3.52 -9.39
N LEU A 34 -1.55 -3.29 -10.70
CA LEU A 34 -0.30 -3.29 -11.48
C LEU A 34 0.64 -2.21 -10.93
N GLU A 35 1.90 -2.57 -10.67
CA GLU A 35 2.86 -1.67 -10.01
C GLU A 35 3.01 -0.31 -10.72
N SER A 36 3.05 -0.31 -12.06
CA SER A 36 3.11 0.92 -12.85
C SER A 36 1.92 1.85 -12.62
N ASP A 37 0.73 1.28 -12.46
CA ASP A 37 -0.49 2.06 -12.23
C ASP A 37 -0.45 2.66 -10.81
N ALA A 38 0.04 1.89 -9.83
CA ALA A 38 0.23 2.37 -8.46
C ALA A 38 1.29 3.48 -8.37
N GLU A 39 2.40 3.37 -9.10
CA GLU A 39 3.43 4.43 -9.17
C GLU A 39 2.91 5.72 -9.82
N VAL A 40 2.15 5.59 -10.90
CA VAL A 40 1.52 6.74 -11.57
C VAL A 40 0.52 7.40 -10.63
N LEU A 41 -0.33 6.64 -9.93
CA LEU A 41 -1.26 7.20 -8.95
C LEU A 41 -0.56 7.94 -7.81
N ARG A 42 0.50 7.35 -7.22
CA ARG A 42 1.31 8.02 -6.19
C ARG A 42 1.92 9.32 -6.70
N SER A 43 2.49 9.28 -7.90
CA SER A 43 3.11 10.45 -8.53
C SER A 43 2.09 11.53 -8.86
N PHE A 44 0.92 11.13 -9.35
CA PHE A 44 -0.21 12.02 -9.62
C PHE A 44 -0.66 12.73 -8.35
N THR A 45 -0.96 12.00 -7.27
CA THR A 45 -1.40 12.61 -6.01
C THR A 45 -0.32 13.50 -5.40
N ALA A 46 0.96 13.12 -5.49
CA ALA A 46 2.08 13.93 -5.01
C ALA A 46 2.28 15.24 -5.78
N SER A 47 1.75 15.33 -7.01
CA SER A 47 1.83 16.55 -7.84
C SER A 47 0.74 17.59 -7.54
N ILE A 48 -0.28 17.22 -6.74
CA ILE A 48 -1.40 18.09 -6.40
C ILE A 48 -1.03 18.93 -5.17
N ASP A 49 -1.32 20.24 -5.22
CA ASP A 49 -1.18 21.12 -4.05
C ASP A 49 -2.17 20.68 -2.96
N PRO A 50 -1.72 20.28 -1.76
CA PRO A 50 -2.62 19.86 -0.69
C PRO A 50 -3.61 20.97 -0.27
N ASN A 51 -3.27 22.25 -0.48
CA ASN A 51 -4.16 23.37 -0.17
C ASN A 51 -5.26 23.56 -1.21
N SER A 52 -5.13 22.93 -2.39
CA SER A 52 -6.15 22.95 -3.44
C SER A 52 -7.08 21.74 -3.39
N VAL A 53 -6.99 20.88 -2.36
CA VAL A 53 -7.84 19.69 -2.20
C VAL A 53 -8.85 19.90 -1.08
N PRO A 54 -10.10 20.30 -1.39
CA PRO A 54 -11.18 20.28 -0.43
C PRO A 54 -11.45 18.88 0.14
N PRO A 55 -11.90 18.77 1.40
CA PRO A 55 -12.20 17.47 2.03
C PRO A 55 -13.29 16.64 1.36
N TYR A 56 -14.09 17.24 0.48
CA TYR A 56 -15.17 16.53 -0.24
C TYR A 56 -14.70 15.87 -1.53
N LEU A 57 -13.51 16.20 -2.04
CA LEU A 57 -12.96 15.55 -3.23
C LEU A 57 -12.49 14.13 -2.90
N PHE A 58 -12.70 13.20 -3.81
CA PHE A 58 -12.31 11.80 -3.62
C PHE A 58 -10.80 11.61 -3.46
N ILE A 59 -9.98 12.45 -4.09
CA ILE A 59 -8.52 12.39 -3.95
C ILE A 59 -8.04 12.59 -2.50
N SER A 60 -8.85 13.24 -1.65
CA SER A 60 -8.55 13.43 -0.23
C SER A 60 -8.59 12.11 0.57
N THR A 61 -9.22 11.07 0.02
CA THR A 61 -9.37 9.76 0.67
C THR A 61 -8.22 8.79 0.40
N CYS A 62 -7.43 9.04 -0.65
CA CYS A 62 -6.40 8.12 -1.15
C CYS A 62 -5.28 7.88 -0.12
N ASP A 63 -5.23 6.67 0.48
CA ASP A 63 -4.12 6.21 1.34
C ASP A 63 -3.31 5.09 0.68
N PHE A 64 -2.20 5.45 0.05
CA PHE A 64 -1.28 4.52 -0.63
C PHE A 64 -0.47 3.59 0.29
N LYS A 65 -0.78 3.55 1.59
CA LYS A 65 -0.39 2.42 2.45
C LYS A 65 -1.18 1.15 2.12
N MET A 66 -2.32 1.29 1.46
CA MET A 66 -3.15 0.19 0.98
C MET A 66 -3.06 0.07 -0.56
N ASP A 67 -3.42 -1.10 -1.08
CA ASP A 67 -3.49 -1.34 -2.52
C ASP A 67 -4.81 -0.76 -3.10
N PRO A 68 -4.74 0.11 -4.12
CA PRO A 68 -5.92 0.80 -4.69
C PRO A 68 -7.02 -0.12 -5.26
N CYS A 69 -6.64 -1.29 -5.76
CA CYS A 69 -7.56 -2.26 -6.37
C CYS A 69 -7.90 -3.44 -5.45
N GLU A 70 -7.27 -3.54 -4.28
CA GLU A 70 -7.59 -4.52 -3.24
C GLU A 70 -8.47 -3.92 -2.14
N SER A 71 -8.23 -2.66 -1.79
CA SER A 71 -8.99 -1.97 -0.76
C SER A 71 -10.37 -1.57 -1.28
N SER A 72 -11.42 -1.95 -0.57
CA SER A 72 -12.79 -1.54 -0.88
C SER A 72 -13.23 -0.35 -0.04
N GLY A 73 -14.10 0.50 -0.60
CA GLY A 73 -14.76 1.57 0.13
C GLY A 73 -13.93 2.84 0.31
N GLU A 74 -13.99 3.41 1.51
CA GLU A 74 -13.72 4.83 1.83
C GLU A 74 -12.30 5.33 1.56
N LEU A 75 -11.32 4.46 1.27
CA LEU A 75 -9.90 4.82 1.10
C LEU A 75 -9.51 5.15 -0.34
N PHE A 76 -10.30 4.77 -1.33
CA PHE A 76 -10.01 5.04 -2.74
C PHE A 76 -11.31 5.33 -3.50
N LEU A 77 -12.00 6.38 -3.06
CA LEU A 77 -13.15 6.88 -3.83
C LEU A 77 -12.67 7.36 -5.20
N GLY A 78 -13.49 7.14 -6.23
CA GLY A 78 -13.21 7.55 -7.60
C GLY A 78 -12.18 6.69 -8.36
N ILE A 79 -11.54 5.68 -7.75
CA ILE A 79 -10.65 4.77 -8.49
C ILE A 79 -11.44 3.55 -8.96
N LEU A 80 -11.46 3.32 -10.28
CA LEU A 80 -12.06 2.13 -10.87
C LEU A 80 -10.99 1.19 -11.40
N CYS A 81 -11.01 -0.05 -10.93
CA CYS A 81 -10.08 -1.09 -11.37
C CYS A 81 -10.76 -2.14 -12.25
N SER A 82 -10.06 -2.61 -13.28
CA SER A 82 -10.42 -3.86 -13.96
C SER A 82 -9.90 -5.04 -13.14
N THR A 83 -10.77 -6.01 -12.86
CA THR A 83 -10.37 -7.28 -12.23
C THR A 83 -10.24 -8.35 -13.30
N PRO A 84 -9.02 -8.74 -13.70
CA PRO A 84 -8.80 -9.80 -14.68
C PRO A 84 -9.37 -11.14 -14.18
N VAL A 85 -9.76 -11.99 -15.12
CA VAL A 85 -10.24 -13.36 -14.82
C VAL A 85 -9.06 -14.29 -14.53
N ASP A 86 -7.91 -14.00 -15.12
CA ASP A 86 -6.63 -14.61 -14.81
C ASP A 86 -6.01 -13.98 -13.55
N ASN A 87 -5.10 -14.69 -12.88
CA ASN A 87 -4.38 -14.21 -11.68
C ASN A 87 -3.36 -13.10 -12.00
N SER A 88 -3.59 -12.31 -13.05
CA SER A 88 -2.80 -11.13 -13.37
C SER A 88 -3.21 -9.96 -12.48
N SER A 89 -2.39 -8.92 -12.47
CA SER A 89 -2.67 -7.70 -11.72
C SER A 89 -3.84 -6.92 -12.36
N SER A 90 -4.73 -6.43 -11.51
CA SER A 90 -5.73 -5.43 -11.80
C SER A 90 -5.11 -4.14 -12.36
N ARG A 91 -5.85 -3.46 -13.24
CA ARG A 91 -5.43 -2.20 -13.87
C ARG A 91 -6.36 -1.09 -13.45
N VAL A 92 -5.83 0.10 -13.26
CA VAL A 92 -6.65 1.30 -13.02
C VAL A 92 -7.20 1.75 -14.38
N THR A 93 -8.52 1.81 -14.49
CA THR A 93 -9.23 2.09 -15.75
C THR A 93 -9.90 3.46 -15.77
N ALA A 94 -10.22 4.00 -14.60
CA ALA A 94 -10.73 5.35 -14.47
C ALA A 94 -10.32 5.95 -13.12
N ILE A 95 -10.20 7.28 -13.11
CA ILE A 95 -9.98 8.09 -11.92
C ILE A 95 -11.00 9.21 -11.99
N ASP A 96 -11.86 9.28 -10.98
CA ASP A 96 -12.76 10.40 -10.72
C ASP A 96 -12.24 11.20 -9.53
N LEU A 97 -12.16 12.51 -9.70
CA LEU A 97 -11.66 13.42 -8.68
C LEU A 97 -12.80 14.09 -7.93
N ASP A 98 -14.00 14.15 -8.52
CA ASP A 98 -15.13 14.87 -7.96
C ASP A 98 -15.95 13.97 -7.04
N GLY A 99 -16.32 14.51 -5.88
CA GLY A 99 -17.26 13.87 -4.97
C GLY A 99 -18.72 14.21 -5.28
N ILE A 100 -18.96 15.14 -6.21
CA ILE A 100 -20.26 15.72 -6.53
C ILE A 100 -20.59 15.41 -8.00
N GLY A 101 -21.32 14.33 -8.22
CA GLY A 101 -21.91 13.99 -9.53
C GLY A 101 -23.18 14.76 -9.84
#